data_AF-A0A5B0X4H8-F1
#
_entry.id   AF-A0A5B0X4H8-F1
#
_cell.length_a   1.000
_cell.length_b   1.000
_cell.length_c   1.000
_cell.angle_alpha   90.00
_cell.angle_beta   90.00
_cell.angle_gamma   90.00
#
_symmetry.space_group_name_H-M   'P 1'
#
loop_
_entity.id
_entity.type
_entity.pdbx_description
1 polymer ?
#
loop_
_entity_poly.entity_id
_entity_poly.type
_entity_poly.pdbx_seq_one_letter_code
_entity_poly.pdbx_strand_id
1 'polypeptide(L)'
;MTSKILADIYGCGWKFPPQFSLETGVAMEKGAENVRQSIKILFLTEPGERIMHEDYGCGLNDYMFENISDELLSEIQTRIEERVLRYEPRAEITDIQVTQKTDSPNTLHIQVTYALRGSQISQQLDGVLEINEGQAKVNL
;
A
#
# COMPACT_ATOMS: atom_id res chain seq x y z
N MET A 1 24.99 3.35 9.61
CA MET A 1 25.43 3.67 8.23
C MET A 1 24.39 3.29 7.19
N THR A 2 23.82 2.08 7.26
CA THR A 2 22.80 1.58 6.32
C THR A 2 21.54 2.45 6.23
N SER A 3 21.01 2.93 7.36
CA SER A 3 19.81 3.78 7.37
C SER A 3 20.00 5.14 6.66
N LYS A 4 21.21 5.70 6.70
CA LYS A 4 21.52 6.97 6.05
C LYS A 4 21.59 6.81 4.53
N ILE A 5 22.23 5.74 4.06
CA ILE A 5 22.30 5.41 2.63
C ILE A 5 20.89 5.20 2.04
N LEU A 6 20.02 4.48 2.76
CA LEU A 6 18.64 4.29 2.32
C LEU A 6 17.87 5.62 2.25
N ALA A 7 18.08 6.52 3.21
CA ALA A 7 17.48 7.85 3.19
C ALA A 7 17.94 8.71 2.01
N ASP A 8 19.22 8.58 1.61
CA ASP A 8 19.76 9.31 0.45
C ASP A 8 19.20 8.77 -0.88
N ILE A 9 18.92 7.46 -0.98
CA ILE A 9 18.40 6.82 -2.20
C ILE A 9 16.88 6.99 -2.32
N TYR A 10 16.11 6.68 -1.27
CA TYR A 10 14.64 6.67 -1.31
C TYR A 10 13.98 7.93 -0.74
N GLY A 11 14.80 8.89 -0.30
CA GLY A 11 14.38 10.19 0.15
C GLY A 11 13.80 10.22 1.57
N CYS A 12 13.31 11.40 1.92
CA CYS A 12 12.62 11.68 3.19
C CYS A 12 11.27 12.33 2.88
N GLY A 13 10.21 11.87 3.53
CA GLY A 13 8.85 12.37 3.38
C GLY A 13 8.19 12.64 4.74
N TRP A 14 7.03 13.27 4.72
CA TRP A 14 6.22 13.41 5.92
C TRP A 14 5.70 12.05 6.35
N LYS A 15 5.67 11.82 7.65
CA LYS A 15 5.07 10.62 8.21
C LYS A 15 3.58 10.57 7.90
N PHE A 16 3.08 9.37 7.58
CA PHE A 16 1.65 9.08 7.53
C PHE A 16 1.26 8.06 8.60
N PRO A 17 0.28 8.37 9.48
CA PRO A 17 -0.44 9.65 9.59
C PRO A 17 0.44 10.85 9.99
N PRO A 18 0.12 12.09 9.55
CA PRO A 18 0.88 13.28 9.92
C PRO A 18 0.90 13.50 11.44
N GLN A 19 2.10 13.69 11.99
CA GLN A 19 2.31 13.94 13.42
C GLN A 19 3.14 15.20 13.60
N PHE A 20 2.76 16.02 14.57
CA PHE A 20 3.43 17.28 14.88
C PHE A 20 3.82 17.30 16.36
N SER A 21 5.04 17.76 16.64
CA SER A 21 5.53 17.99 18.00
C SER A 21 6.18 19.37 18.10
N LEU A 22 6.21 19.93 19.31
CA LEU A 22 6.85 21.23 19.55
C LEU A 22 8.38 21.16 19.44
N GLU A 23 8.98 19.99 19.70
CA GLU A 23 10.43 19.81 19.74
C GLU A 23 11.01 19.55 18.34
N THR A 24 10.34 18.71 17.54
CA THR A 24 10.85 18.22 16.26
C THR A 24 10.09 18.75 15.05
N GLY A 25 9.00 19.50 15.26
CA GLY A 25 8.13 19.95 14.19
C GLY A 25 7.34 18.78 13.60
N VAL A 26 7.38 18.62 12.29
CA VAL A 26 6.71 17.51 11.59
C VAL A 26 7.51 16.23 11.67
N ALA A 27 6.85 15.12 11.99
CA ALA A 27 7.47 13.80 11.96
C ALA A 27 7.81 13.42 10.50
N MET A 28 9.05 13.00 10.28
CA MET A 28 9.57 12.64 8.96
C MET A 28 9.93 11.15 8.91
N GLU A 29 9.64 10.52 7.79
CA GLU A 29 9.96 9.12 7.51
C GLU A 29 10.97 9.05 6.39
N LYS A 30 11.89 8.08 6.47
CA LYS A 30 13.11 8.08 5.65
C LYS A 30 13.38 6.70 5.07
N GLY A 31 13.95 6.69 3.87
CA GLY A 31 14.46 5.48 3.26
C GLY A 31 13.36 4.46 2.98
N ALA A 32 13.58 3.21 3.41
CA ALA A 32 12.64 2.10 3.23
C ALA A 32 11.24 2.40 3.79
N GLU A 33 11.17 3.05 4.96
CA GLU A 33 9.89 3.36 5.61
C GLU A 33 9.08 4.40 4.84
N ASN A 34 9.75 5.34 4.16
CA ASN A 34 9.11 6.31 3.27
C ASN A 34 8.43 5.61 2.07
N VAL A 35 9.06 4.57 1.51
CA VAL A 35 8.48 3.76 0.43
C VAL A 35 7.27 2.99 0.94
N ARG A 36 7.39 2.32 2.09
CA ARG A 36 6.29 1.57 2.72
C ARG A 36 5.06 2.47 2.95
N GLN A 37 5.27 3.68 3.45
CA GLN A 37 4.17 4.61 3.69
C GLN A 37 3.55 5.15 2.39
N SER A 38 4.35 5.34 1.35
CA SER A 38 3.84 5.74 0.04
C SER A 38 2.90 4.68 -0.55
N ILE A 39 3.27 3.39 -0.50
CA ILE A 39 2.39 2.28 -0.90
C ILE A 39 1.12 2.27 -0.05
N LYS A 40 1.24 2.47 1.27
CA LYS A 40 0.08 2.54 2.17
C LYS A 40 -0.87 3.68 1.78
N ILE A 41 -0.36 4.86 1.47
CA ILE A 41 -1.18 5.99 1.01
C ILE A 41 -1.86 5.64 -0.30
N LEU A 42 -1.15 5.03 -1.26
CA LEU A 42 -1.73 4.59 -2.52
C LEU A 42 -2.93 3.64 -2.30
N PHE A 43 -2.79 2.65 -1.41
CA PHE A 43 -3.86 1.68 -1.11
C PHE A 43 -5.04 2.27 -0.35
N LEU A 44 -4.81 3.30 0.45
CA LEU A 44 -5.86 4.00 1.21
C LEU A 44 -6.55 5.12 0.43
N THR A 45 -6.04 5.48 -0.75
CA THR A 45 -6.59 6.55 -1.59
C THR A 45 -7.40 5.96 -2.73
N GLU A 46 -8.57 6.53 -2.97
CA GLU A 46 -9.41 6.17 -4.12
C GLU A 46 -9.16 7.13 -5.30
N PRO A 47 -9.20 6.61 -6.55
CA PRO A 47 -9.17 7.46 -7.74
C PRO A 47 -10.25 8.56 -7.67
N GLY A 48 -9.86 9.78 -7.99
CA GLY A 48 -10.71 10.98 -7.92
C GLY A 48 -10.62 11.76 -6.61
N GLU A 49 -10.04 11.22 -5.53
CA GLU A 49 -9.91 11.95 -4.26
C GLU A 49 -8.87 13.08 -4.31
N ARG A 50 -7.82 12.92 -5.15
CA ARG A 50 -6.71 13.89 -5.22
C ARG A 50 -6.98 14.94 -6.29
N ILE A 51 -7.01 16.21 -5.86
CA ILE A 51 -7.12 17.38 -6.73
C ILE A 51 -5.98 17.36 -7.77
N MET A 52 -6.33 17.52 -9.06
CA MET A 52 -5.42 17.48 -10.22
C MET A 52 -4.68 16.14 -10.44
N HIS A 53 -5.06 15.09 -9.72
CA HIS A 53 -4.49 13.74 -9.82
C HIS A 53 -5.60 12.68 -9.74
N GLU A 54 -6.58 12.79 -10.64
CA GLU A 54 -7.78 11.95 -10.67
C GLU A 54 -7.44 10.45 -10.77
N ASP A 55 -6.40 10.07 -11.51
CA ASP A 55 -6.02 8.66 -11.68
C ASP A 55 -5.32 8.04 -10.44
N TYR A 56 -4.90 8.84 -9.45
CA TYR A 56 -4.12 8.36 -8.30
C TYR A 56 -5.00 7.65 -7.28
N GLY A 57 -4.58 6.47 -6.86
CA GLY A 57 -5.29 5.62 -5.91
C GLY A 57 -5.29 4.17 -6.39
N CYS A 58 -5.56 3.23 -5.48
CA CYS A 58 -5.62 1.81 -5.83
C CYS A 58 -6.98 1.42 -6.41
N GLY A 59 -8.06 2.04 -5.94
CA GLY A 59 -9.42 1.75 -6.39
C GLY A 59 -9.91 0.41 -5.86
N LEU A 60 -9.60 0.08 -4.60
CA LEU A 60 -10.00 -1.22 -4.04
C LEU A 60 -11.47 -1.24 -3.67
N ASN A 61 -12.10 -0.07 -3.53
CA ASN A 61 -13.52 0.03 -3.23
C ASN A 61 -14.41 -0.41 -4.39
N ASP A 62 -13.88 -0.45 -5.63
CA ASP A 62 -14.59 -0.97 -6.80
C ASP A 62 -15.04 -2.44 -6.61
N TYR A 63 -14.34 -3.20 -5.77
CA TYR A 63 -14.59 -4.62 -5.50
C TYR A 63 -15.52 -4.87 -4.30
N MET A 64 -16.05 -3.81 -3.70
CA MET A 64 -16.97 -3.95 -2.57
C MET A 64 -18.30 -4.54 -3.03
N PHE A 65 -18.89 -5.39 -2.17
CA PHE A 65 -20.12 -6.15 -2.44
C PHE A 65 -20.05 -7.16 -3.60
N GLU A 66 -18.87 -7.37 -4.19
CA GLU A 66 -18.66 -8.42 -5.19
C GLU A 66 -18.64 -9.82 -4.56
N ASN A 67 -18.99 -10.83 -5.33
CA ASN A 67 -18.88 -12.21 -4.87
C ASN A 67 -17.43 -12.66 -4.89
N ILE A 68 -16.96 -13.27 -3.80
CA ILE A 68 -15.61 -13.83 -3.74
C ILE A 68 -15.52 -15.02 -4.69
N SER A 69 -14.73 -14.85 -5.74
CA SER A 69 -14.38 -15.86 -6.74
C SER A 69 -12.88 -15.80 -7.04
N ASP A 70 -12.32 -16.86 -7.62
CA ASP A 70 -10.91 -16.85 -8.03
C ASP A 70 -10.62 -15.75 -9.08
N GLU A 71 -11.62 -15.38 -9.88
CA GLU A 71 -11.56 -14.26 -10.83
C GLU A 71 -11.38 -12.92 -10.09
N LEU A 72 -12.21 -12.64 -9.08
CA LEU A 72 -12.08 -11.44 -8.25
C LEU A 72 -10.70 -11.34 -7.58
N LEU A 73 -10.20 -12.46 -7.04
CA LEU A 73 -8.88 -12.50 -6.41
C LEU A 73 -7.76 -12.16 -7.41
N SER A 74 -7.86 -12.67 -8.65
CA SER A 74 -6.90 -12.39 -9.72
C SER A 74 -6.98 -10.95 -10.21
N GLU A 75 -8.19 -10.37 -10.29
CA GLU A 75 -8.38 -8.97 -10.65
C GLU A 75 -7.77 -8.04 -9.61
N ILE A 76 -7.97 -8.31 -8.31
CA ILE A 76 -7.36 -7.52 -7.22
C ILE A 76 -5.83 -7.59 -7.29
N GLN A 77 -5.25 -8.78 -7.53
CA GLN A 77 -3.80 -8.93 -7.69
C GLN A 77 -3.27 -8.08 -8.84
N THR A 78 -3.89 -8.20 -10.02
CA THR A 78 -3.53 -7.44 -11.22
C THR A 78 -3.64 -5.94 -10.97
N ARG A 79 -4.72 -5.50 -10.33
CA ARG A 79 -4.93 -4.08 -9.97
C ARG A 79 -3.82 -3.56 -9.08
N ILE A 80 -3.48 -4.28 -8.01
CA ILE A 80 -2.43 -3.87 -7.08
C ILE A 80 -1.09 -3.75 -7.81
N GLU A 81 -0.76 -4.75 -8.64
CA GLU A 81 0.47 -4.77 -9.42
C GLU A 81 0.59 -3.55 -10.33
N GLU A 82 -0.44 -3.28 -11.14
CA GLU A 82 -0.48 -2.14 -12.06
C GLU A 82 -0.36 -0.79 -11.33
N ARG A 83 -1.06 -0.64 -10.21
CA ARG A 83 -1.10 0.62 -9.45
C ARG A 83 0.25 0.90 -8.78
N VAL A 84 0.87 -0.11 -8.18
CA VAL A 84 2.21 0.04 -7.57
C VAL A 84 3.25 0.30 -8.65
N LEU A 85 3.20 -0.42 -9.78
CA LEU A 85 4.10 -0.18 -10.91
C LEU A 85 4.01 1.26 -11.43
N ARG A 86 2.80 1.82 -11.50
CA ARG A 86 2.56 3.18 -12.01
C ARG A 86 2.94 4.27 -11.02
N TYR A 87 2.62 4.10 -9.74
CA TYR A 87 2.71 5.18 -8.76
C TYR A 87 3.87 5.05 -7.76
N GLU A 88 4.47 3.87 -7.62
CA GLU A 88 5.57 3.64 -6.68
C GLU A 88 6.75 2.88 -7.32
N PRO A 89 7.49 3.51 -8.26
CA PRO A 89 8.56 2.86 -9.03
C PRO A 89 9.80 2.48 -8.21
N ARG A 90 9.85 2.87 -6.93
CA ARG A 90 10.93 2.49 -5.98
C ARG A 90 10.69 1.10 -5.38
N ALA A 91 9.47 0.57 -5.45
CA ALA A 91 9.12 -0.77 -5.02
C ALA A 91 8.94 -1.70 -6.22
N GLU A 92 9.57 -2.86 -6.18
CA GLU A 92 9.43 -3.92 -7.16
C GLU A 92 8.66 -5.07 -6.52
N ILE A 93 7.42 -5.30 -6.96
CA ILE A 93 6.59 -6.37 -6.40
C ILE A 93 7.20 -7.72 -6.74
N THR A 94 7.35 -8.57 -5.73
CA THR A 94 7.85 -9.93 -5.88
C THR A 94 6.76 -10.97 -5.72
N ASP A 95 5.73 -10.69 -4.92
CA ASP A 95 4.62 -11.60 -4.67
C ASP A 95 3.39 -10.84 -4.15
N ILE A 96 2.19 -11.24 -4.59
CA ILE A 96 0.92 -10.73 -4.06
C ILE A 96 0.05 -11.94 -3.72
N GLN A 97 -0.35 -12.05 -2.45
CA GLN A 97 -1.28 -13.08 -2.00
C GLN A 97 -2.58 -12.44 -1.57
N VAL A 98 -3.68 -12.85 -2.19
CA VAL A 98 -5.03 -12.47 -1.80
C VAL A 98 -5.76 -13.72 -1.39
N THR A 99 -6.13 -13.80 -0.11
CA THR A 99 -6.73 -15.00 0.49
C THR A 99 -7.98 -14.65 1.27
N GLN A 100 -9.02 -15.46 1.16
CA GLN A 100 -10.21 -15.33 1.99
C GLN A 100 -9.91 -15.83 3.40
N LYS A 101 -10.27 -15.06 4.44
CA LYS A 101 -10.10 -15.50 5.83
C LYS A 101 -11.09 -16.59 6.20
N THR A 102 -10.60 -17.68 6.78
CA THR A 102 -11.43 -18.79 7.28
C THR A 102 -12.42 -18.34 8.36
N ASP A 103 -11.99 -17.47 9.28
CA ASP A 103 -12.80 -17.01 10.41
C ASP A 103 -13.79 -15.90 10.03
N SER A 104 -13.63 -15.30 8.84
CA SER A 104 -14.43 -14.17 8.38
C SER A 104 -14.57 -14.26 6.86
N PRO A 105 -15.57 -15.01 6.36
CA PRO A 105 -15.69 -15.31 4.94
C PRO A 105 -15.91 -14.06 4.07
N ASN A 106 -16.28 -12.92 4.64
CA ASN A 106 -16.47 -11.68 3.89
C ASN A 106 -15.20 -10.80 3.86
N THR A 107 -14.07 -11.36 4.27
CA THR A 107 -12.83 -10.62 4.47
C THR A 107 -11.70 -11.23 3.65
N LEU A 108 -11.11 -10.42 2.79
CA LEU A 108 -9.89 -10.77 2.06
C LEU A 108 -8.67 -10.23 2.81
N HIS A 109 -7.69 -11.09 3.01
CA HIS A 109 -6.36 -10.74 3.45
C HIS A 109 -5.47 -10.56 2.23
N ILE A 110 -4.86 -9.39 2.12
CA ILE A 110 -3.96 -9.00 1.04
C ILE A 110 -2.56 -8.86 1.63
N GLN A 111 -1.61 -9.63 1.11
CA GLN A 111 -0.20 -9.56 1.47
C GLN A 111 0.58 -9.19 0.22
N VAL A 112 1.27 -8.05 0.27
CA VAL A 112 2.13 -7.56 -0.82
C VAL A 112 3.56 -7.64 -0.37
N THR A 113 4.35 -8.47 -1.04
CA THR A 113 5.80 -8.57 -0.84
C THR A 113 6.51 -7.85 -1.97
N TYR A 114 7.45 -6.97 -1.64
CA TYR A 114 8.21 -6.20 -2.61
C TYR A 114 9.66 -6.02 -2.19
N ALA A 115 10.55 -5.93 -3.17
CA ALA A 115 11.92 -5.52 -2.98
C ALA A 115 12.07 -4.02 -3.22
N LEU A 116 12.96 -3.38 -2.46
CA LEU A 116 13.35 -2.00 -2.77
C LEU A 116 14.26 -2.00 -4.00
N ARG A 117 13.91 -1.21 -5.01
CA ARG A 117 14.60 -1.21 -6.30
C ARG A 117 16.08 -0.84 -6.14
N GLY A 118 16.97 -1.70 -6.62
CA GLY A 118 18.42 -1.52 -6.47
C GLY A 118 18.96 -1.98 -5.12
N SER A 119 18.18 -2.74 -4.35
CA SER A 119 18.54 -3.33 -3.06
C SER A 119 18.17 -4.81 -3.00
N GLN A 120 18.73 -5.53 -2.02
CA GLN A 120 18.32 -6.89 -1.65
C GLN A 120 17.37 -6.89 -0.43
N ILE A 121 16.86 -5.71 -0.06
CA ILE A 121 15.93 -5.56 1.07
C ILE A 121 14.52 -5.84 0.54
N SER A 122 13.93 -6.92 1.05
CA SER A 122 12.52 -7.24 0.87
C SER A 122 11.70 -6.73 2.05
N GLN A 123 10.50 -6.25 1.76
CA GLN A 123 9.52 -5.79 2.72
C GLN A 123 8.15 -6.40 2.40
N GLN A 124 7.32 -6.48 3.43
CA GLN A 124 5.97 -6.99 3.33
C GLN A 124 5.00 -5.93 3.86
N LEU A 125 3.85 -5.82 3.19
CA LEU A 125 2.72 -5.00 3.62
C LEU A 125 1.46 -5.87 3.65
N ASP A 126 0.81 -5.91 4.80
CA ASP A 126 -0.44 -6.63 5.01
C ASP A 126 -1.62 -5.66 5.05
N GLY A 127 -2.73 -6.06 4.43
CA GLY A 127 -3.96 -5.29 4.34
C GLY A 127 -5.18 -6.21 4.43
N VAL A 128 -6.30 -5.62 4.80
CA VAL A 128 -7.58 -6.32 4.91
C VAL A 128 -8.63 -5.57 4.11
N LEU A 129 -9.32 -6.28 3.22
CA LEU A 129 -10.48 -5.76 2.51
C LEU A 129 -11.73 -6.49 3.01
N GLU A 130 -12.62 -5.76 3.64
CA GLU A 130 -13.92 -6.28 4.07
C GLU A 130 -14.93 -5.98 2.97
N ILE A 131 -15.42 -7.00 2.28
CA ILE A 131 -16.26 -6.82 1.08
C ILE A 131 -17.67 -6.33 1.43
N ASN A 132 -18.15 -6.63 2.64
CA ASN A 132 -19.51 -6.29 3.09
C ASN A 132 -19.57 -5.07 4.03
N GLU A 133 -18.43 -4.56 4.49
CA GLU A 133 -18.36 -3.33 5.27
C GLU A 133 -17.77 -2.22 4.40
N GLY A 134 -18.28 -1.00 4.55
CA GLY A 134 -18.04 0.13 3.65
C GLY A 134 -16.59 0.62 3.47
N GLN A 135 -15.55 -0.08 3.96
CA GLN A 135 -14.18 0.44 4.04
C GLN A 135 -13.10 -0.66 3.93
N ALA A 136 -12.14 -0.47 3.01
CA ALA A 136 -10.87 -1.18 3.03
C ALA A 136 -10.01 -0.76 4.25
N LYS A 137 -9.52 -1.73 5.02
CA LYS A 137 -8.69 -1.49 6.23
C LYS A 137 -7.28 -2.03 6.02
N VAL A 138 -6.31 -1.15 5.73
CA VAL A 138 -4.89 -1.53 5.75
C VAL A 138 -4.37 -1.50 7.18
N ASN A 139 -4.19 -2.67 7.80
CA ASN A 139 -3.66 -2.77 9.16
C ASN A 139 -2.29 -2.07 9.29
N LEU A 140 -2.10 -1.35 10.40
CA LEU A 140 -0.94 -0.49 10.71
C LEU A 140 0.11 -1.25 11.51
#